data_AF-A0A838GSZ5-F1
#
_entry.id   AF-A0A838GSZ5-F1
#
_cell.length_a   1.000
_cell.length_b   1.000
_cell.length_c   1.000
_cell.angle_alpha   90.00
_cell.angle_beta   90.00
_cell.angle_gamma   90.00
#
_symmetry.space_group_name_H-M   'P 1'
#
loop_
_entity.id
_entity.type
_entity.pdbx_description
1 polymer ?
#
loop_
_entity_poly.entity_id
_entity_poly.type
_entity_poly.pdbx_seq_one_letter_code
_entity_poly.pdbx_strand_id
1 'polypeptide(L)'
;LVGVAAGVGAVLVRTVAPDLITRPALALYAAGGVGSVLVGLFPEDTIGPLHGLGAGMFFGGANLGHVLLGWRLRRHTRPGARPYGTALAVVGAVGLVGSALVATGADLGLGIGLVERVVVYGADLGFIATGLALLVPRRSAASAT
;
A
#
# COMPACT_ATOMS: atom_id res chain seq x y z
N LEU A 1 7.10 -6.88 11.42
CA LEU A 1 8.13 -6.85 10.34
C LEU A 1 7.64 -6.09 9.11
N VAL A 2 6.47 -6.45 8.53
CA VAL A 2 5.93 -5.79 7.33
C VAL A 2 5.69 -4.29 7.52
N GLY A 3 5.02 -3.87 8.60
CA GLY A 3 4.78 -2.46 8.90
C GLY A 3 6.05 -1.60 9.03
N VAL A 4 7.11 -2.17 9.64
CA VAL A 4 8.42 -1.51 9.76
C VAL A 4 9.09 -1.37 8.39
N ALA A 5 9.08 -2.44 7.58
CA ALA A 5 9.65 -2.42 6.23
C ALA A 5 8.91 -1.43 5.31
N ALA A 6 7.58 -1.37 5.39
CA ALA A 6 6.75 -0.42 4.64
C ALA A 6 7.03 1.03 5.06
N GLY A 7 7.10 1.31 6.36
CA GLY A 7 7.41 2.65 6.89
C GLY A 7 8.80 3.13 6.48
N VAL A 8 9.83 2.29 6.67
CA VAL A 8 11.21 2.59 6.26
C VAL A 8 11.32 2.77 4.76
N GLY A 9 10.70 1.89 3.97
CA GLY A 9 10.66 1.99 2.51
C GLY A 9 10.03 3.31 2.04
N ALA A 10 8.91 3.74 2.63
CA ALA A 10 8.25 5.00 2.29
C ALA A 10 9.14 6.22 2.56
N VAL A 11 9.84 6.24 3.70
CA VAL A 11 10.79 7.31 4.06
C VAL A 11 11.97 7.35 3.08
N LEU A 12 12.52 6.19 2.72
CA LEU A 12 13.64 6.10 1.78
C LEU A 12 13.26 6.53 0.35
N VAL A 13 12.01 6.35 -0.07
CA VAL A 13 11.56 6.70 -1.43
C VAL A 13 11.19 8.16 -1.55
N ARG A 14 10.80 8.83 -0.45
CA ARG A 14 10.45 10.26 -0.46
C ARG A 14 11.60 11.13 -0.95
N THR A 15 12.84 10.67 -0.80
CA THR A 15 14.05 11.41 -1.23
C THR A 15 14.29 11.33 -2.73
N VAL A 16 13.53 10.50 -3.48
CA VAL A 16 13.81 10.16 -4.89
C VAL A 16 12.68 10.58 -5.86
N ALA A 17 11.47 10.89 -5.39
CA ALA A 17 10.33 11.20 -6.26
C ALA A 17 9.45 12.37 -5.74
N PRO A 18 9.74 13.62 -6.15
CA PRO A 18 9.14 14.82 -5.55
C PRO A 18 7.80 15.27 -6.17
N ASP A 19 7.15 14.48 -7.03
CA ASP A 19 5.93 14.95 -7.69
C ASP A 19 4.68 14.94 -6.78
N LEU A 20 3.71 15.80 -7.13
CA LEU A 20 2.50 16.11 -6.35
C LEU A 20 1.60 14.90 -6.06
N ILE A 21 1.76 13.79 -6.79
CA ILE A 21 0.95 12.58 -6.62
C ILE A 21 1.75 11.51 -5.87
N THR A 22 3.05 11.40 -6.13
CA THR A 22 3.90 10.44 -5.44
C THR A 22 4.06 10.77 -3.95
N ARG A 23 4.15 12.06 -3.58
CA ARG A 23 4.23 12.47 -2.16
C ARG A 23 3.06 11.98 -1.28
N PRO A 24 1.78 12.26 -1.62
CA PRO A 24 0.66 11.78 -0.82
C PRO A 24 0.58 10.25 -0.84
N ALA A 25 0.88 9.59 -1.96
CA ALA A 25 0.91 8.13 -2.02
C ALA A 25 1.94 7.51 -1.05
N LEU A 26 3.13 8.09 -0.95
CA LEU A 26 4.17 7.66 -0.02
C LEU A 26 3.81 7.96 1.44
N ALA A 27 3.17 9.10 1.71
CA ALA A 27 2.68 9.41 3.06
C ALA A 27 1.63 8.39 3.52
N LEU A 28 0.72 8.01 2.63
CA LEU A 28 -0.29 6.96 2.86
C LEU A 28 0.35 5.58 3.08
N TYR A 29 1.42 5.26 2.34
CA TYR A 29 2.23 4.07 2.59
C TYR A 29 2.87 4.07 3.98
N ALA A 30 3.46 5.19 4.39
CA ALA A 30 4.05 5.33 5.71
C ALA A 30 2.99 5.18 6.80
N ALA A 31 1.82 5.82 6.62
CA ALA A 31 0.68 5.69 7.52
C ALA A 31 0.19 4.24 7.61
N GLY A 32 0.10 3.53 6.48
CA GLY A 32 -0.24 2.11 6.46
C GLY A 32 0.79 1.26 7.21
N GLY A 33 2.08 1.51 7.01
CA GLY A 33 3.14 0.85 7.77
C GLY A 33 3.04 1.07 9.28
N VAL A 34 2.75 2.31 9.71
CA VAL A 34 2.47 2.64 11.12
C VAL A 34 1.23 1.90 11.63
N GLY A 35 0.15 1.88 10.84
CA GLY A 35 -1.08 1.16 11.18
C GLY A 35 -0.84 -0.34 11.42
N SER A 36 -0.04 -0.98 10.57
CA SER A 36 0.37 -2.38 10.74
C SER A 36 1.16 -2.61 12.03
N VAL A 37 2.03 -1.66 12.42
CA VAL A 37 2.73 -1.72 13.72
C VAL A 37 1.74 -1.60 14.87
N LEU A 38 0.80 -0.66 14.81
CA LEU A 38 -0.21 -0.47 15.86
C LEU A 38 -1.07 -1.72 16.06
N VAL A 39 -1.56 -2.35 14.98
CA VAL A 39 -2.34 -3.59 15.05
C VAL A 39 -1.54 -4.73 15.71
N GLY A 40 -0.23 -4.80 15.46
CA GLY A 40 0.64 -5.80 16.08
C GLY A 40 0.97 -5.51 17.56
N LEU A 41 1.01 -4.24 17.96
CA LEU A 41 1.28 -3.83 19.34
C LEU A 41 0.03 -3.83 20.23
N PHE A 42 -1.14 -3.58 19.63
CA PHE A 42 -2.42 -3.48 20.31
C PHE A 42 -3.40 -4.51 19.72
N PRO A 43 -3.39 -5.76 20.23
CA PRO A 43 -4.38 -6.76 19.88
C PRO A 43 -5.81 -6.27 20.14
N GLU A 44 -6.76 -6.72 19.32
CA GLU A 44 -8.15 -6.28 19.36
C GLU A 44 -8.81 -6.51 20.73
N ASP A 45 -8.45 -7.61 21.39
CA ASP A 45 -8.93 -8.04 22.70
C ASP A 45 -8.31 -7.27 23.89
N THR A 46 -7.36 -6.37 23.63
CA THR A 46 -6.70 -5.57 24.68
C THR A 46 -7.10 -4.10 24.63
N ILE A 47 -6.72 -3.37 23.57
CA ILE A 47 -7.01 -1.95 23.39
C ILE A 47 -7.66 -1.75 22.02
N GLY A 48 -8.93 -2.18 21.92
CA GLY A 48 -9.73 -2.13 20.70
C GLY A 48 -9.70 -0.80 19.93
N PRO A 49 -9.76 0.39 20.59
CA PRO A 49 -9.67 1.66 19.87
C PRO A 49 -8.34 1.88 19.15
N LEU A 50 -7.21 1.48 19.75
CA LEU A 50 -5.89 1.60 19.11
C LEU A 50 -5.72 0.56 18.01
N HIS A 51 -6.27 -0.65 18.21
CA HIS A 51 -6.36 -1.67 17.17
C HIS A 51 -7.14 -1.14 15.95
N GLY A 52 -8.35 -0.60 16.18
CA GLY A 52 -9.21 -0.05 15.14
C GLY A 52 -8.59 1.13 14.39
N LEU A 53 -7.88 2.02 15.11
CA LEU A 53 -7.09 3.09 14.47
C LEU A 53 -6.00 2.51 13.57
N GLY A 54 -5.22 1.55 14.07
CA GLY A 54 -4.17 0.89 13.30
C GLY A 54 -4.72 0.18 12.07
N ALA A 55 -5.82 -0.55 12.23
CA ALA A 55 -6.53 -1.24 11.16
C ALA A 55 -7.04 -0.25 10.11
N GLY A 56 -7.66 0.86 10.52
CA GLY A 56 -8.11 1.90 9.58
C GLY A 56 -6.98 2.56 8.80
N MET A 57 -5.85 2.85 9.47
CA MET A 57 -4.64 3.38 8.82
C MET A 57 -4.06 2.39 7.81
N PHE A 58 -4.04 1.10 8.12
CA PHE A 58 -3.54 0.07 7.22
C PHE A 58 -4.52 -0.21 6.07
N PHE A 59 -5.78 -0.54 6.37
CA PHE A 59 -6.81 -0.90 5.40
C PHE A 59 -7.16 0.25 4.46
N GLY A 60 -7.37 1.45 4.99
CA GLY A 60 -7.67 2.63 4.18
C GLY A 60 -6.40 3.25 3.59
N GLY A 61 -5.44 3.57 4.46
CA GLY A 61 -4.25 4.33 4.09
C GLY A 61 -3.37 3.58 3.09
N ALA A 62 -2.98 2.33 3.37
CA ALA A 62 -2.11 1.58 2.46
C ALA A 62 -2.74 1.44 1.07
N ASN A 63 -3.99 0.96 1.02
CA ASN A 63 -4.69 0.69 -0.23
C ASN A 63 -4.97 1.95 -1.05
N LEU A 64 -5.30 3.08 -0.40
CA LEU A 64 -5.39 4.37 -1.09
C LEU A 64 -4.04 4.79 -1.67
N GLY A 65 -2.95 4.57 -0.92
CA GLY A 65 -1.59 4.76 -1.41
C GLY A 65 -1.29 3.93 -2.67
N HIS A 66 -1.69 2.65 -2.69
CA HIS A 66 -1.55 1.77 -3.87
C HIS A 66 -2.31 2.30 -5.09
N VAL A 67 -3.53 2.80 -4.90
CA VAL A 67 -4.32 3.41 -5.99
C VAL A 67 -3.61 4.64 -6.56
N LEU A 68 -3.20 5.57 -5.72
CA LEU A 68 -2.55 6.81 -6.16
C LEU A 68 -1.21 6.54 -6.85
N LEU A 69 -0.39 5.67 -6.27
CA LEU A 69 0.90 5.28 -6.84
C LEU A 69 0.72 4.52 -8.16
N GLY A 70 -0.22 3.58 -8.19
CA GLY A 70 -0.55 2.81 -9.39
C GLY A 70 -1.02 3.70 -10.52
N TRP A 71 -1.94 4.63 -10.24
CA TRP A 71 -2.42 5.62 -11.21
C TRP A 71 -1.29 6.50 -11.76
N ARG A 72 -0.36 6.94 -10.90
CA ARG A 72 0.82 7.71 -11.32
C ARG A 72 1.72 6.89 -12.25
N LEU A 73 2.01 5.64 -11.89
CA LEU A 73 2.87 4.74 -12.67
C LEU A 73 2.27 4.40 -14.03
N ARG A 74 0.94 4.31 -14.15
CA ARG A 74 0.23 4.13 -15.44
C ARG A 74 0.48 5.26 -16.43
N ARG A 75 0.75 6.46 -15.94
CA ARG A 75 1.01 7.66 -16.75
C ARG A 75 2.51 7.90 -16.99
N HIS A 76 3.38 7.04 -16.45
CA HIS A 76 4.82 7.15 -16.62
C HIS A 76 5.24 6.61 -17.99
N THR A 77 6.22 7.27 -18.62
CA THR A 77 6.79 6.90 -19.94
C THR A 77 7.70 5.67 -19.93
N ARG A 78 7.98 5.06 -18.77
CA ARG A 78 8.91 3.92 -18.67
C ARG A 78 8.23 2.62 -19.16
N PRO A 79 8.89 1.83 -20.02
CA PRO A 79 8.42 0.48 -20.36
C PRO A 79 8.20 -0.35 -19.08
N GLY A 80 7.07 -1.06 -18.99
CA GLY A 80 6.71 -1.87 -17.82
C GLY A 80 6.05 -1.12 -16.65
N ALA A 81 6.15 0.21 -16.57
CA ALA A 81 5.51 0.98 -15.50
C ALA A 81 3.97 0.95 -15.59
N ARG A 82 3.43 0.88 -16.82
CA ARG A 82 1.99 0.86 -17.07
C ARG A 82 1.27 -0.41 -16.61
N PRO A 83 1.71 -1.63 -16.97
CA PRO A 83 1.08 -2.86 -16.46
C PRO A 83 1.23 -2.97 -14.94
N TYR A 84 2.42 -2.68 -14.38
CA TYR A 84 2.64 -2.69 -12.94
C TYR A 84 1.74 -1.69 -12.20
N GLY A 85 1.67 -0.44 -12.67
CA GLY A 85 0.80 0.57 -12.09
C GLY A 85 -0.69 0.21 -12.20
N THR A 86 -1.09 -0.52 -13.25
CA THR A 86 -2.47 -1.02 -13.38
C THR A 86 -2.76 -2.09 -12.34
N ALA A 87 -1.87 -3.08 -12.18
CA ALA A 87 -2.01 -4.10 -11.15
C ALA A 87 -2.06 -3.48 -9.75
N LEU A 88 -1.17 -2.54 -9.46
CA LEU A 88 -1.12 -1.85 -8.16
C LEU A 88 -2.41 -1.07 -7.86
N ALA A 89 -2.94 -0.37 -8.86
CA ALA A 89 -4.20 0.35 -8.71
C ALA A 89 -5.40 -0.59 -8.50
N VAL A 90 -5.43 -1.75 -9.17
CA VAL A 90 -6.47 -2.76 -8.97
C VAL A 90 -6.39 -3.35 -7.56
N VAL A 91 -5.19 -3.73 -7.11
CA VAL A 91 -4.99 -4.23 -5.74
C VAL A 91 -5.47 -3.22 -4.70
N GLY A 92 -5.07 -1.94 -4.85
CA GLY A 92 -5.55 -0.89 -3.95
C GLY A 92 -7.06 -0.67 -4.01
N ALA A 93 -7.67 -0.74 -5.20
CA ALA A 93 -9.12 -0.59 -5.33
C ALA A 93 -9.89 -1.75 -4.69
N VAL A 94 -9.45 -3.00 -4.91
CA VAL A 94 -10.00 -4.19 -4.25
C VAL A 94 -9.85 -4.08 -2.74
N GLY A 95 -8.68 -3.65 -2.28
CA GLY A 95 -8.41 -3.40 -0.87
C GLY A 95 -9.35 -2.35 -0.29
N LEU A 96 -9.56 -1.19 -0.93
CA LEU A 96 -10.49 -0.16 -0.45
C LEU A 96 -11.95 -0.64 -0.38
N VAL A 97 -12.40 -1.41 -1.37
CA VAL A 97 -13.73 -2.03 -1.34
C VAL A 97 -13.82 -3.00 -0.16
N GLY A 98 -12.82 -3.87 0.00
CA GLY A 98 -12.76 -4.79 1.14
C GLY A 98 -12.73 -4.07 2.49
N SER A 99 -11.98 -2.96 2.60
CA SER A 99 -11.94 -2.12 3.79
C SER A 99 -13.31 -1.55 4.15
N ALA A 100 -14.08 -1.11 3.16
CA ALA A 100 -15.45 -0.64 3.38
C ALA A 100 -16.39 -1.78 3.81
N LEU A 101 -16.25 -2.96 3.23
CA LEU A 101 -17.00 -4.15 3.63
C LEU A 101 -16.70 -4.55 5.08
N VAL A 102 -15.43 -4.58 5.48
CA VAL A 102 -15.04 -4.85 6.88
C VAL A 102 -15.59 -3.78 7.82
N ALA A 103 -15.45 -2.50 7.48
CA ALA A 103 -15.95 -1.40 8.30
C ALA A 103 -17.48 -1.40 8.49
N THR A 104 -18.21 -1.96 7.52
CA THR A 104 -19.68 -2.07 7.56
C THR A 104 -20.18 -3.42 8.07
N GLY A 105 -19.29 -4.39 8.28
CA GLY A 105 -19.65 -5.77 8.61
C GLY A 105 -20.35 -6.52 7.47
N ALA A 106 -20.27 -6.02 6.23
CA ALA A 106 -20.89 -6.66 5.08
C ALA A 106 -20.00 -7.79 4.53
N ASP A 107 -20.50 -9.03 4.53
CA ASP A 107 -19.71 -10.20 4.14
C ASP A 107 -19.85 -10.60 2.66
N LEU A 108 -20.92 -10.18 1.98
CA LEU A 108 -21.30 -10.59 0.62
C LEU A 108 -21.30 -12.12 0.41
N GLY A 109 -21.48 -12.92 1.47
CA GLY A 109 -21.37 -14.39 1.44
C GLY A 109 -19.94 -14.93 1.35
N LEU A 110 -18.92 -14.07 1.45
CA LEU A 110 -17.50 -14.44 1.42
C LEU A 110 -16.93 -14.73 2.82
N GLY A 111 -17.59 -14.22 3.86
CA GLY A 111 -17.12 -14.24 5.24
C GLY A 111 -16.11 -13.12 5.52
N ILE A 112 -16.34 -12.36 6.60
CA ILE A 112 -15.51 -11.19 6.96
C ILE A 112 -14.02 -11.54 7.08
N GLY A 113 -13.69 -12.66 7.70
CA GLY A 113 -12.29 -13.08 7.81
C GLY A 113 -11.61 -13.38 6.47
N LEU A 114 -12.34 -13.71 5.40
CA LEU A 114 -11.75 -13.82 4.06
C LEU A 114 -11.50 -12.44 3.46
N VAL A 115 -12.47 -11.53 3.59
CA VAL A 115 -12.36 -10.14 3.13
C VAL A 115 -11.16 -9.46 3.77
N GLU A 116 -11.00 -9.59 5.09
CA GLU A 116 -9.86 -9.05 5.83
C GLU A 116 -8.52 -9.57 5.28
N ARG A 117 -8.41 -10.88 5.03
CA ARG A 117 -7.18 -11.48 4.47
C ARG A 117 -6.87 -10.94 3.08
N VAL A 118 -7.88 -10.74 2.23
CA VAL A 118 -7.68 -10.16 0.90
C VAL A 118 -7.18 -8.72 1.01
N VAL A 119 -7.75 -7.92 1.90
CA VAL A 119 -7.31 -6.53 2.16
C VAL A 119 -5.87 -6.50 2.67
N VAL A 120 -5.54 -7.34 3.65
CA VAL A 120 -4.21 -7.38 4.29
C VAL A 120 -3.15 -7.88 3.32
N TYR A 121 -3.32 -9.08 2.77
CA TYR A 121 -2.31 -9.70 1.92
C TYR A 121 -2.15 -8.97 0.59
N GLY A 122 -3.23 -8.38 0.05
CA GLY A 122 -3.15 -7.52 -1.12
C GLY A 122 -2.26 -6.30 -0.87
N ALA A 123 -2.48 -5.60 0.25
CA ALA A 123 -1.66 -4.46 0.63
C ALA A 123 -0.20 -4.84 0.85
N ASP A 124 0.06 -5.94 1.57
CA ASP A 124 1.42 -6.46 1.84
C ASP A 124 2.17 -6.81 0.54
N LEU A 125 1.52 -7.52 -0.38
CA LEU A 125 2.09 -7.82 -1.69
C LEU A 125 2.40 -6.55 -2.47
N GLY A 126 1.51 -5.56 -2.41
CA GLY A 126 1.74 -4.26 -3.03
C GLY A 126 2.97 -3.54 -2.44
N PHE A 127 3.11 -3.52 -1.10
CA PHE A 127 4.29 -2.95 -0.44
C PHE A 127 5.58 -3.64 -0.88
N ILE A 128 5.61 -4.97 -0.83
CA ILE A 128 6.78 -5.77 -1.21
C ILE A 128 7.13 -5.52 -2.68
N ALA A 129 6.15 -5.60 -3.58
CA ALA A 129 6.36 -5.39 -5.00
C ALA A 129 6.85 -3.96 -5.31
N THR A 130 6.30 -2.95 -4.63
CA THR A 130 6.77 -1.56 -4.77
C THR A 130 8.19 -1.41 -4.27
N GLY A 131 8.53 -1.96 -3.10
CA GLY A 131 9.89 -1.96 -2.58
C GLY A 131 10.89 -2.61 -3.53
N LEU A 132 10.55 -3.79 -4.07
CA LEU A 132 11.39 -4.49 -5.06
C LEU A 132 11.55 -3.66 -6.35
N ALA A 133 10.48 -3.07 -6.86
CA ALA A 133 10.53 -2.24 -8.07
C ALA A 133 11.44 -1.02 -7.92
N LEU A 134 11.61 -0.50 -6.70
CA LEU A 134 12.49 0.61 -6.38
C LEU A 134 13.96 0.21 -6.21
N LEU A 135 14.22 -1.05 -5.85
CA LEU A 135 15.57 -1.59 -5.69
C LEU A 135 16.21 -2.01 -7.03
N VAL A 136 15.43 -2.18 -8.10
CA VAL A 136 15.97 -2.51 -9.42
C VAL A 136 16.80 -1.33 -9.95
N PRO A 137 18.11 -1.50 -10.19
CA PRO A 137 18.97 -0.42 -10.68
C PRO A 137 18.43 0.17 -11.98
N ARG A 138 18.36 1.50 -12.06
CA ARG A 138 18.14 2.18 -13.34
C ARG A 138 19.37 1.88 -14.19
N ARG A 139 19.24 1.04 -15.23
CA ARG A 139 20.25 1.00 -16.29
C ARG A 139 20.31 2.41 -16.87
N SER A 140 21.32 3.17 -16.48
CA SER A 140 21.67 4.41 -17.16
C SER A 140 21.80 4.05 -18.62
N ALA A 141 20.98 4.65 -19.48
CA ALA A 141 21.25 4.64 -20.90
C ALA A 141 22.58 5.38 -21.05
N ALA A 142 23.67 4.61 -21.04
CA ALA A 142 24.97 5.12 -21.43
C ALA A 142 24.81 5.64 -22.85
N SER A 143 25.12 6.92 -23.00
CA SER A 143 25.00 7.69 -24.22
C SER A 143 25.58 6.94 -25.41
N ALA A 144 24.73 6.60 -26.38
CA ALA A 144 25.18 6.44 -27.76
C ALA A 144 25.38 7.86 -28.31
N THR A 145 26.60 8.37 -28.17
CA THR A 145 27.16 9.43 -29.01
C THR A 145 27.67 8.82 -30.29
#